data_AF-A0A3R7UIT4-F1
#
_entry.id   AF-A0A3R7UIT4-F1
#
_cell.length_a   1.000
_cell.length_b   1.000
_cell.length_c   1.000
_cell.angle_alpha   90.00
_cell.angle_beta   90.00
_cell.angle_gamma   90.00
#
_symmetry.space_group_name_H-M   'P 1'
#
loop_
_entity.id
_entity.type
_entity.pdbx_description
1 polymer ?
#
loop_
_entity_poly.entity_id
_entity_poly.type
_entity_poly.pdbx_seq_one_letter_code
_entity_poly.pdbx_strand_id
1 'polypeptide(L)'
;MKLFKYIFILLIISCGNNKQPDLELTDPLEIQANLLNGKWVLKNETSATRDGSVVDGFKNLTLTFSGSSNSGGTYSTSNSIDIDVWPNSGIWSFQNNEKSKLLRNDDVIMNISVTQTTLRISFSVDGGLKVGNWIFDFIK
;
A
#
# COMPACT_ATOMS: atom_id res chain seq x y z
N MET A 1 -53.21 -7.39 64.95
CA MET A 1 -52.83 -7.00 63.58
C MET A 1 -51.41 -6.43 63.66
N LYS A 2 -50.53 -6.82 62.72
CA LYS A 2 -49.07 -6.92 62.89
C LYS A 2 -48.32 -5.57 62.96
N LEU A 3 -47.30 -5.57 63.81
CA LEU A 3 -46.18 -4.63 63.96
C LEU A 3 -45.10 -4.95 62.89
N PHE A 4 -44.50 -3.96 62.21
CA PHE A 4 -43.04 -3.76 62.11
C PHE A 4 -42.59 -2.70 61.07
N LYS A 5 -41.41 -2.16 61.38
CA LYS A 5 -40.63 -1.02 60.88
C LYS A 5 -39.98 -1.18 59.49
N TYR A 6 -39.75 -0.02 58.86
CA TYR A 6 -38.65 0.45 57.98
C TYR A 6 -38.17 -0.44 56.80
N ILE A 7 -37.82 0.21 55.68
CA ILE A 7 -36.46 0.24 55.10
C ILE A 7 -36.50 0.91 53.71
N PHE A 8 -35.68 1.94 53.56
CA PHE A 8 -35.30 2.60 52.31
C PHE A 8 -34.36 1.65 51.54
N ILE A 9 -34.70 1.27 50.31
CA ILE A 9 -33.83 0.46 49.43
C ILE A 9 -33.48 1.28 48.19
N LEU A 10 -32.22 1.71 48.14
CA LEU A 10 -31.54 2.26 46.99
C LEU A 10 -31.11 1.08 46.08
N LEU A 11 -31.76 0.91 44.92
CA LEU A 11 -31.37 -0.10 43.94
C LEU A 11 -30.35 0.51 42.97
N ILE A 12 -29.07 0.19 43.20
CA ILE A 12 -28.01 0.32 42.20
C ILE A 12 -28.16 -0.78 41.15
N ILE A 13 -28.80 -0.47 40.02
CA ILE A 13 -28.80 -1.37 38.87
C ILE A 13 -27.45 -1.22 38.16
N SER A 14 -26.55 -2.13 38.50
CA SER A 14 -25.37 -2.48 37.69
C SER A 14 -25.87 -3.03 36.35
N CYS A 15 -25.76 -2.23 35.29
CA CYS A 15 -25.96 -2.69 33.92
C CYS A 15 -24.59 -3.09 33.37
N GLY A 16 -24.33 -4.40 33.36
CA GLY A 16 -23.22 -4.98 32.62
C GLY A 16 -23.42 -4.72 31.13
N ASN A 17 -22.72 -3.74 30.58
CA ASN A 17 -22.73 -3.51 29.15
C ASN A 17 -21.89 -4.58 28.46
N ASN A 18 -22.61 -5.52 27.86
CA ASN A 18 -22.18 -6.40 26.80
C ASN A 18 -21.18 -5.67 25.89
N LYS A 19 -19.92 -6.10 25.89
CA LYS A 19 -18.96 -5.72 24.87
C LYS A 19 -19.44 -6.35 23.55
N GLN A 20 -20.23 -5.60 22.81
CA GLN A 20 -20.42 -5.83 21.39
C GLN A 20 -19.01 -5.90 20.78
N PRO A 21 -18.64 -6.97 20.06
CA PRO A 21 -17.35 -7.01 19.40
C PRO A 21 -17.29 -5.80 18.46
N ASP A 22 -16.34 -4.91 18.75
CA ASP A 22 -16.08 -3.76 17.90
C ASP A 22 -15.76 -4.32 16.52
N LEU A 23 -16.56 -3.99 15.52
CA LEU A 23 -16.23 -4.30 14.14
C LEU A 23 -14.97 -3.48 13.86
N GLU A 24 -13.78 -4.11 13.88
CA GLU A 24 -12.55 -3.45 13.46
C GLU A 24 -12.78 -2.91 12.05
N LEU A 25 -13.01 -1.60 11.94
CA LEU A 25 -13.00 -0.89 10.67
C LEU A 25 -11.55 -0.93 10.20
N THR A 26 -11.20 -1.95 9.42
CA THR A 26 -9.86 -2.05 8.84
C THR A 26 -9.67 -0.91 7.85
N ASP A 27 -8.66 -0.06 8.08
CA ASP A 27 -8.32 1.06 7.21
C ASP A 27 -8.07 0.57 5.78
N PRO A 28 -8.79 1.07 4.76
CA PRO A 28 -8.58 0.69 3.37
C PRO A 28 -7.15 0.90 2.87
N LEU A 29 -6.42 1.89 3.40
CA LEU A 29 -5.01 2.11 3.06
C LEU A 29 -4.11 1.06 3.68
N GLU A 30 -4.44 0.58 4.88
CA GLU A 30 -3.71 -0.50 5.54
C GLU A 30 -3.89 -1.82 4.78
N ILE A 31 -5.11 -2.12 4.30
CA ILE A 31 -5.36 -3.28 3.42
C ILE A 31 -4.52 -3.18 2.14
N GLN A 32 -4.50 -1.99 1.52
CA GLN A 32 -3.76 -1.75 0.29
C GLN A 32 -2.23 -1.88 0.51
N ALA A 33 -1.70 -1.33 1.60
CA ALA A 33 -0.28 -1.42 1.95
C ALA A 33 0.14 -2.88 2.20
N ASN A 34 -0.71 -3.67 2.85
CA ASN A 34 -0.47 -5.09 3.07
C ASN A 34 -0.38 -5.89 1.77
N LEU A 35 -1.17 -5.56 0.74
CA LEU A 35 -1.04 -6.18 -0.58
C LEU A 35 0.31 -5.85 -1.25
N LEU A 36 0.79 -4.62 -1.11
CA LEU A 36 2.08 -4.20 -1.67
C LEU A 36 3.26 -4.93 -1.04
N ASN A 37 3.23 -5.18 0.27
CA ASN A 37 4.35 -5.72 1.02
C ASN A 37 4.91 -7.02 0.43
N GLY A 38 6.24 -7.13 0.30
CA GLY A 38 6.93 -8.29 -0.25
C GLY A 38 7.55 -8.06 -1.63
N LYS A 39 8.01 -9.16 -2.23
CA LYS A 39 8.81 -9.18 -3.46
C LYS A 39 7.91 -9.30 -4.70
N TRP A 40 8.16 -8.47 -5.70
CA TRP A 40 7.47 -8.41 -6.99
C TRP A 40 8.49 -8.55 -8.11
N VAL A 41 8.28 -9.49 -9.03
CA VAL A 41 9.19 -9.76 -10.15
C VAL A 41 8.52 -9.29 -11.44
N LEU A 42 9.26 -8.62 -12.32
CA LEU A 42 8.74 -8.19 -13.61
C LEU A 42 8.20 -9.41 -14.37
N LYS A 43 6.96 -9.34 -14.83
CA LYS A 43 6.21 -10.51 -15.31
C LYS A 43 6.88 -11.20 -16.50
N ASN A 44 7.35 -10.44 -17.47
CA ASN A 44 8.11 -10.94 -18.63
C ASN A 44 8.80 -9.76 -19.37
N GLU A 45 9.48 -10.07 -20.48
CA GLU A 45 10.26 -9.11 -21.28
C GLU A 45 9.42 -8.00 -21.94
N THR A 46 8.09 -8.17 -22.04
CA THR A 46 7.18 -7.15 -22.59
C THR A 46 6.49 -6.30 -21.52
N SER A 47 6.82 -6.55 -20.25
CA SER A 47 6.11 -5.97 -19.10
C SER A 47 6.66 -4.64 -18.63
N ALA A 48 7.74 -4.13 -19.23
CA ALA A 48 8.21 -2.77 -19.07
C ALA A 48 7.99 -2.04 -20.38
N THR A 49 7.25 -0.94 -20.35
CA THR A 49 7.00 -0.11 -21.53
C THR A 49 7.27 1.35 -21.22
N ARG A 50 7.73 2.09 -22.24
CA ARG A 50 7.84 3.54 -22.26
C ARG A 50 7.07 4.07 -23.46
N ASP A 51 6.09 4.93 -23.20
CA ASP A 51 5.21 5.51 -24.22
C ASP A 51 4.60 4.46 -25.16
N GLY A 52 4.21 3.32 -24.59
CA GLY A 52 3.63 2.18 -25.31
C GLY A 52 4.62 1.26 -26.01
N SER A 53 5.92 1.59 -26.03
CA SER A 53 6.96 0.74 -26.61
C SER A 53 7.65 -0.12 -25.56
N VAL A 54 7.89 -1.39 -25.84
CA VAL A 54 8.59 -2.31 -24.93
C VAL A 54 10.03 -1.85 -24.70
N VAL A 55 10.49 -1.95 -23.45
CA VAL A 55 11.88 -1.72 -23.04
C VAL A 55 12.42 -3.00 -22.41
N ASP A 56 13.21 -3.75 -23.17
CA ASP A 56 13.73 -5.08 -22.80
C ASP A 56 14.80 -5.06 -21.70
N GLY A 57 15.44 -3.91 -21.49
CA GLY A 57 16.53 -3.76 -20.53
C GLY A 57 16.16 -4.01 -19.06
N PHE A 58 14.87 -3.95 -18.69
CA PHE A 58 14.41 -4.24 -17.32
C PHE A 58 14.17 -5.74 -17.04
N LYS A 59 14.69 -6.64 -17.88
CA LYS A 59 14.57 -8.08 -17.68
C LYS A 59 15.03 -8.48 -16.26
N ASN A 60 14.21 -9.29 -15.60
CA ASN A 60 14.42 -9.76 -14.22
C ASN A 60 14.47 -8.64 -13.15
N LEU A 61 13.97 -7.43 -13.46
CA LEU A 61 13.74 -6.40 -12.45
C LEU A 61 12.90 -6.98 -11.32
N THR A 62 13.37 -6.81 -10.09
CA THR A 62 12.62 -7.11 -8.88
C THR A 62 12.39 -5.83 -8.11
N LEU A 63 11.16 -5.63 -7.63
CA LEU A 63 10.77 -4.58 -6.69
C LEU A 63 10.34 -5.22 -5.36
N THR A 64 10.91 -4.79 -4.24
CA THR A 64 10.56 -5.32 -2.92
C THR A 64 10.05 -4.21 -2.03
N PHE A 65 8.79 -4.27 -1.61
CA PHE A 65 8.22 -3.37 -0.60
C PHE A 65 8.41 -3.97 0.79
N SER A 66 8.80 -3.15 1.77
CA SER A 66 9.05 -3.57 3.16
C SER A 66 8.53 -2.54 4.16
N GLY A 67 8.00 -3.04 5.29
CA GLY A 67 7.45 -2.20 6.35
C GLY A 67 6.26 -1.36 5.87
N SER A 68 5.44 -1.92 4.98
CA SER A 68 4.31 -1.23 4.37
C SER A 68 3.17 -1.06 5.38
N SER A 69 2.67 0.16 5.53
CA SER A 69 1.48 0.51 6.31
C SER A 69 0.70 1.65 5.62
N ASN A 70 -0.40 2.10 6.22
CA ASN A 70 -1.14 3.28 5.76
C ASN A 70 -0.31 4.59 5.73
N SER A 71 0.82 4.67 6.45
CA SER A 71 1.73 5.82 6.42
C SER A 71 2.83 5.70 5.36
N GLY A 72 2.93 4.56 4.68
CA GLY A 72 3.93 4.30 3.66
C GLY A 72 4.85 3.14 4.01
N GLY A 73 6.04 3.14 3.42
CA GLY A 73 7.05 2.12 3.67
C GLY A 73 8.32 2.37 2.87
N THR A 74 9.16 1.34 2.80
CA THR A 74 10.38 1.37 1.99
C THR A 74 10.24 0.46 0.78
N TYR A 75 11.03 0.74 -0.26
CA TYR A 75 11.20 -0.18 -1.38
C TYR A 75 12.67 -0.35 -1.73
N SER A 76 12.99 -1.46 -2.39
CA SER A 76 14.27 -1.69 -3.05
C SER A 76 14.06 -2.34 -4.41
N THR A 77 15.00 -2.11 -5.33
CA THR A 77 15.02 -2.79 -6.63
C THR A 77 16.30 -3.56 -6.84
N SER A 78 16.23 -4.67 -7.56
CA SER A 78 17.40 -5.36 -8.10
C SER A 78 17.26 -5.56 -9.61
N ASN A 79 18.40 -5.54 -10.31
CA ASN A 79 18.45 -5.54 -11.79
C ASN A 79 17.72 -4.35 -12.43
N SER A 80 17.59 -3.23 -11.71
CA SER A 80 17.29 -1.96 -12.36
C SER A 80 18.49 -1.56 -13.19
N ILE A 81 18.28 -1.35 -14.48
CA ILE A 81 19.32 -0.87 -15.40
C ILE A 81 19.44 0.64 -15.43
N ASP A 82 18.49 1.35 -14.80
CA ASP A 82 18.36 2.80 -14.91
C ASP A 82 17.82 3.40 -13.61
N ILE A 83 18.70 4.07 -12.89
CA ILE A 83 18.39 4.63 -11.56
C ILE A 83 17.47 5.85 -11.65
N ASP A 84 17.40 6.51 -12.81
CA ASP A 84 16.53 7.67 -13.02
C ASP A 84 15.07 7.24 -13.25
N VAL A 85 14.86 5.98 -13.67
CA VAL A 85 13.52 5.39 -13.84
C VAL A 85 13.12 4.62 -12.57
N TRP A 86 14.00 3.77 -12.07
CA TRP A 86 13.79 2.98 -10.85
C TRP A 86 15.05 3.05 -9.98
N PRO A 87 15.05 3.87 -8.92
CA PRO A 87 16.13 3.88 -7.95
C PRO A 87 16.29 2.56 -7.24
N ASN A 88 17.54 2.26 -6.85
CA ASN A 88 17.89 1.03 -6.14
C ASN A 88 17.14 0.85 -4.83
N SER A 89 16.74 1.95 -4.18
CA SER A 89 15.89 1.95 -3.01
C SER A 89 15.28 3.33 -2.76
N GLY A 90 14.29 3.37 -1.87
CA GLY A 90 13.71 4.61 -1.40
C GLY A 90 12.56 4.39 -0.43
N ILE A 91 11.78 5.45 -0.25
CA ILE A 91 10.61 5.51 0.61
C ILE A 91 9.40 5.86 -0.27
N TRP A 92 8.23 5.39 0.12
CA TRP A 92 6.97 5.76 -0.50
C TRP A 92 5.91 6.06 0.55
N SER A 93 4.90 6.84 0.20
CA SER A 93 3.67 7.07 0.99
C SER A 93 2.45 7.09 0.07
N PHE A 94 1.23 6.98 0.60
CA PHE A 94 0.04 7.21 -0.21
C PHE A 94 -0.11 8.69 -0.54
N GLN A 95 -0.30 9.02 -1.82
CA GLN A 95 -0.51 10.40 -2.21
C GLN A 95 -1.95 10.81 -1.91
N ASN A 96 -2.15 11.91 -1.18
CA ASN A 96 -3.47 12.49 -0.89
C ASN A 96 -4.48 11.49 -0.29
N ASN A 97 -4.00 10.49 0.46
CA ASN A 97 -4.83 9.38 0.98
C ASN A 97 -5.55 8.56 -0.11
N GLU A 98 -5.03 8.53 -1.34
CA GLU A 98 -5.57 7.72 -2.43
C GLU A 98 -4.88 6.35 -2.50
N LYS A 99 -5.64 5.26 -2.29
CA LYS A 99 -5.10 3.89 -2.32
C LYS A 99 -4.43 3.48 -3.64
N SER A 100 -4.76 4.16 -4.74
CA SER A 100 -4.23 3.87 -6.08
C SER A 100 -3.04 4.76 -6.45
N LYS A 101 -2.56 5.63 -5.55
CA LYS A 101 -1.43 6.52 -5.84
C LYS A 101 -0.40 6.49 -4.73
N LEU A 102 0.85 6.26 -5.11
CA LEU A 102 1.99 6.33 -4.23
C LEU A 102 2.83 7.55 -4.59
N LEU A 103 3.31 8.29 -3.60
CA LEU A 103 4.35 9.30 -3.74
C LEU A 103 5.69 8.66 -3.37
N ARG A 104 6.62 8.64 -4.31
CA ARG A 104 8.00 8.20 -4.09
C ARG A 104 8.82 9.37 -3.54
N ASN A 105 9.88 9.09 -2.79
CA ASN A 105 10.69 10.10 -2.09
C ASN A 105 11.52 11.04 -2.98
N ASP A 106 11.43 10.90 -4.30
CA ASP A 106 11.96 11.82 -5.32
C ASP A 106 10.84 12.55 -6.08
N ASP A 107 9.69 12.70 -5.42
CA ASP A 107 8.49 13.42 -5.90
C ASP A 107 7.79 12.79 -7.11
N VAL A 108 8.16 11.56 -7.50
CA VAL A 108 7.46 10.81 -8.54
C VAL A 108 6.15 10.23 -8.01
N ILE A 109 5.05 10.58 -8.67
CA ILE A 109 3.72 10.03 -8.40
C ILE A 109 3.51 8.77 -9.23
N MET A 110 3.26 7.66 -8.55
CA MET A 110 3.02 6.36 -9.17
C MET A 110 1.56 5.94 -9.02
N ASN A 111 0.88 5.68 -10.13
CA ASN A 111 -0.41 5.00 -10.12
C ASN A 111 -0.20 3.50 -9.98
N ILE A 112 -0.98 2.86 -9.12
CA ILE A 112 -0.89 1.42 -8.84
C ILE A 112 -2.23 0.71 -9.02
N SER A 113 -2.16 -0.54 -9.46
CA SER A 113 -3.25 -1.51 -9.38
C SER A 113 -2.67 -2.84 -8.88
N VAL A 114 -3.01 -3.20 -7.64
CA VAL A 114 -2.43 -4.36 -6.95
C VAL A 114 -3.52 -5.37 -6.59
N THR A 115 -3.18 -6.65 -6.72
CA THR A 115 -3.95 -7.79 -6.21
C THR A 115 -3.02 -8.65 -5.35
N GLN A 116 -3.46 -9.84 -4.95
CA GLN A 116 -2.60 -10.77 -4.23
C GLN A 116 -1.38 -11.24 -5.05
N THR A 117 -1.50 -11.28 -6.38
CA THR A 117 -0.49 -11.91 -7.28
C THR A 117 -0.02 -11.01 -8.41
N THR A 118 -0.64 -9.86 -8.64
CA THR A 118 -0.26 -8.93 -9.71
C THR A 118 -0.11 -7.50 -9.20
N LEU A 119 0.85 -6.77 -9.74
CA LEU A 119 1.05 -5.35 -9.47
C LEU A 119 1.37 -4.63 -10.77
N ARG A 120 0.51 -3.70 -11.17
CA ARG A 120 0.80 -2.73 -12.23
C ARG A 120 1.19 -1.41 -11.61
N ILE A 121 2.29 -0.83 -12.05
CA ILE A 121 2.75 0.51 -11.68
C ILE A 121 2.91 1.34 -12.94
N SER A 122 2.45 2.59 -12.92
CA SER A 122 2.73 3.55 -13.99
C SER A 122 3.03 4.94 -13.45
N PHE A 123 4.01 5.62 -14.03
CA PHE A 123 4.43 6.97 -13.68
C PHE A 123 5.11 7.64 -14.87
N SER A 124 5.27 8.96 -14.79
CA SER A 124 6.03 9.73 -15.77
C SER A 124 7.40 10.06 -15.20
N VAL A 125 8.42 9.98 -16.03
CA VAL A 125 9.75 10.53 -15.74
C VAL A 125 9.87 11.80 -16.55
N ASP A 126 10.27 12.89 -15.91
CA ASP A 126 10.47 14.19 -16.55
C ASP A 126 11.97 14.54 -16.61
N GLY A 127 12.38 15.17 -17.71
CA GLY A 127 13.78 15.53 -17.93
C GLY A 127 14.70 14.35 -18.28
N GLY A 128 15.87 14.67 -18.85
CA GLY A 128 16.87 13.68 -19.23
C GLY A 128 16.50 12.83 -20.46
N LEU A 129 17.28 11.78 -20.71
CA LEU A 129 17.17 10.90 -21.90
C LEU A 129 16.07 9.83 -21.78
N LYS A 130 15.49 9.69 -20.59
CA LYS A 130 14.54 8.63 -20.22
C LYS A 130 13.14 9.16 -19.91
N VAL A 131 12.93 10.44 -20.23
CA VAL A 131 11.62 11.09 -20.23
C VAL A 131 10.58 10.21 -20.94
N GLY A 132 9.37 10.18 -20.38
CA GLY A 132 8.25 9.43 -20.94
C GLY A 132 7.35 8.81 -19.88
N ASN A 133 6.28 8.17 -20.34
CA ASN A 133 5.32 7.48 -19.50
C ASN A 133 5.71 6.01 -19.40
N TRP A 134 6.03 5.59 -18.18
CA TRP A 134 6.47 4.25 -17.89
C TRP A 134 5.34 3.41 -17.33
N ILE A 135 5.28 2.15 -17.74
CA ILE A 135 4.38 1.14 -17.18
C ILE A 135 5.19 -0.13 -16.91
N PHE A 136 5.01 -0.68 -15.71
CA PHE A 136 5.61 -1.93 -15.27
C PHE A 136 4.54 -2.89 -14.76
N ASP A 137 4.55 -4.12 -15.26
CA ASP A 137 3.72 -5.22 -14.80
C ASP A 137 4.56 -6.25 -14.04
N PHE A 138 4.24 -6.43 -12.77
CA PHE A 138 4.91 -7.38 -11.87
C PHE A 138 3.97 -8.50 -11.42
N ILE A 139 4.57 -9.61 -11.00
CA ILE A 139 3.91 -10.75 -10.39
C ILE A 139 4.62 -11.17 -9.09
N LYS A 140 3.89 -11.90 -8.25
CA LYS A 140 4.37 -12.56 -7.03
C LYS A 140 4.35 -14.07 -7.20
#